data_AF-A0AAD5MGC4-F1
#
_entry.id   AF-A0AAD5MGC4-F1
#
_cell.length_a   1.000
_cell.length_b   1.000
_cell.length_c   1.000
_cell.angle_alpha   90.00
_cell.angle_beta   90.00
_cell.angle_gamma   90.00
#
_symmetry.space_group_name_H-M   'P 1'
#
loop_
_entity.id
_entity.type
_entity.pdbx_description
1 polymer ?
#
loop_
_entity_poly.entity_id
_entity_poly.type
_entity_poly.pdbx_seq_one_letter_code
_entity_poly.pdbx_strand_id
1 'polypeptide(L)' 'MMKVFDESLPKRPWDNFHFTEFHEIMRQTTGQAEGDVKLAVQSLLEIPDQYRCICQLGLLKDRAIPPRGSEIRRDMMNSK' A
#
# COMPACT_ATOMS: atom_id res chain seq x y z
N MET A 1 -11.82 -8.05 13.95
CA MET A 1 -12.53 -6.75 13.92
C MET A 1 -11.83 -5.74 13.01
N MET A 2 -10.54 -5.43 13.21
CA MET A 2 -9.83 -4.45 12.36
C MET A 2 -9.66 -4.87 10.89
N LYS A 3 -9.42 -6.15 10.61
CA LYS A 3 -9.39 -6.70 9.23
C LYS A 3 -10.69 -6.47 8.44
N VAL A 4 -11.83 -6.44 9.12
CA VAL A 4 -13.13 -6.20 8.46
C VAL A 4 -13.25 -4.72 8.02
N PHE A 5 -12.68 -3.80 8.80
CA PHE A 5 -12.63 -2.38 8.42
C PHE A 5 -11.68 -2.13 7.24
N ASP A 6 -10.58 -2.89 7.19
CA ASP A 6 -9.66 -2.97 6.06
C ASP A 6 -10.41 -3.37 4.78
N GLU A 7 -11.04 -4.55 4.80
CA GLU A 7 -11.58 -5.21 3.60
C GLU A 7 -12.97 -4.73 3.17
N SER A 8 -13.82 -4.26 4.10
CA SER A 8 -15.28 -4.21 3.86
C SER A 8 -15.97 -2.99 4.48
N LEU A 9 -15.54 -1.79 4.07
CA LEU A 9 -16.20 -0.54 4.44
C LEU A 9 -17.05 0.01 3.28
N PRO A 10 -18.36 -0.31 3.23
CA PRO A 10 -19.19 -0.14 2.03
C PRO A 10 -19.49 1.31 1.63
N LYS A 11 -19.19 2.30 2.47
CA LYS A 11 -19.44 3.73 2.19
C LYS A 11 -18.21 4.48 1.68
N ARG A 12 -17.04 3.84 1.59
CA ARG A 12 -15.82 4.53 1.18
C ARG A 12 -15.73 4.62 -0.35
N PRO A 13 -15.44 5.81 -0.91
CA PRO A 13 -15.31 5.99 -2.36
C PRO A 13 -14.04 5.36 -2.95
N TRP A 14 -13.05 5.06 -2.11
CA TRP A 14 -11.81 4.39 -2.47
C TRP A 14 -11.19 3.77 -1.21
N ASP A 15 -10.26 2.85 -1.42
CA ASP A 15 -9.57 2.20 -0.32
C ASP A 15 -8.50 3.11 0.28
N ASN A 16 -8.78 3.64 1.47
CA ASN A 16 -7.99 4.67 2.16
C ASN A 16 -7.60 4.30 3.61
N PHE A 17 -7.74 3.03 3.98
CA PHE A 17 -7.48 2.56 5.33
C PHE A 17 -6.82 1.20 5.24
N HIS A 18 -5.63 1.09 5.82
CA HIS A 18 -4.87 -0.15 5.91
C HIS A 18 -4.67 -0.55 7.37
N PHE A 19 -4.99 -1.79 7.76
CA PHE A 19 -4.70 -2.30 9.11
C PHE A 19 -3.49 -3.23 9.16
N THR A 20 -2.52 -2.88 10.01
CA THR A 20 -1.33 -3.70 10.25
C THR A 20 -1.36 -4.35 11.63
N GLU A 21 -1.31 -5.69 11.67
CA GLU A 21 -1.35 -6.46 12.92
C GLU A 21 0.04 -6.57 13.59
N PHE A 22 0.49 -5.47 14.20
CA PHE A 22 1.83 -5.34 14.80
C PHE A 22 2.26 -6.56 15.65
N HIS A 23 1.40 -6.99 16.57
CA HIS A 23 1.74 -8.08 17.50
C HIS A 23 1.93 -9.41 16.78
N GLU A 24 1.16 -9.67 15.71
CA GLU A 24 1.31 -10.90 14.92
C GLU A 24 2.60 -10.88 14.12
N ILE A 25 2.94 -9.73 13.52
CA ILE A 25 4.19 -9.55 12.79
C ILE A 25 5.38 -9.81 13.71
N MET A 26 5.40 -9.19 14.89
CA MET A 26 6.52 -9.33 15.83
C MET A 26 6.65 -10.76 16.37
N ARG A 27 5.53 -11.46 16.62
CA ARG A 27 5.54 -12.89 17.01
C ARG A 27 6.23 -13.80 15.99
N GLN A 28 6.22 -13.43 14.70
CA GLN A 28 6.75 -14.23 13.60
C GLN A 28 8.18 -13.83 13.20
N THR A 29 8.85 -12.98 13.98
CA THR A 29 10.20 -12.47 13.67
C THR A 29 11.25 -13.09 14.56
N THR A 30 12.46 -13.28 14.03
CA THR A 30 13.58 -13.86 14.76
C THR A 30 14.42 -12.81 15.50
N GLY A 31 14.21 -11.53 15.19
CA GLY A 31 14.89 -10.42 15.83
C GLY A 31 14.33 -9.06 15.40
N GLN A 32 14.75 -8.01 16.12
CA GLN A 32 14.20 -6.66 15.95
C GLN A 32 14.35 -6.10 14.53
N ALA A 33 15.53 -6.24 13.92
CA ALA A 33 15.77 -5.72 12.57
C ALA A 33 14.84 -6.37 11.52
N GLU A 34 14.56 -7.68 11.64
CA GLU A 34 13.60 -8.36 10.78
C GLU A 34 12.17 -7.88 11.05
N GLY A 35 11.83 -7.71 12.33
CA GLY A 35 10.56 -7.15 12.78
C GLY A 35 10.27 -5.78 12.20
N ASP A 36 11.24 -4.87 12.27
CA ASP A 36 11.10 -3.50 11.77
C ASP A 36 10.89 -3.47 10.25
N VAL A 37 11.64 -4.29 9.50
CA VAL A 37 11.47 -4.40 8.05
C VAL A 37 10.12 -5.00 7.69
N LYS A 38 9.71 -6.10 8.35
CA LYS A 38 8.40 -6.72 8.11
C LYS A 38 7.27 -5.77 8.44
N LEU A 39 7.37 -5.06 9.56
CA LEU A 39 6.37 -4.07 9.97
C LEU A 39 6.26 -2.94 8.95
N ALA A 40 7.40 -2.38 8.51
CA ALA A 40 7.41 -1.31 7.51
C ALA A 40 6.80 -1.77 6.18
N VAL A 41 7.17 -2.95 5.69
CA VAL A 41 6.62 -3.50 4.44
C VAL A 41 5.12 -3.72 4.54
N GLN A 42 4.64 -4.34 5.63
CA GLN A 42 3.21 -4.55 5.84
C GLN A 42 2.46 -3.22 5.95
N SER A 43 2.98 -2.27 6.72
CA SER A 43 2.35 -0.95 6.93
C SER A 43 2.23 -0.11 5.65
N LEU A 44 3.14 -0.33 4.69
CA LEU A 44 3.22 0.48 3.47
C LEU A 44 2.61 -0.22 2.24
N LEU A 45 2.05 -1.43 2.39
CA LEU A 45 1.64 -2.29 1.27
C LEU A 45 0.67 -1.60 0.30
N GLU A 46 -0.31 -0.86 0.82
CA GLU A 46 -1.34 -0.20 0.02
C GLU A 46 -0.99 1.23 -0.39
N ILE A 47 0.04 1.83 0.19
CA ILE A 47 0.39 3.24 -0.03
C ILE A 47 0.61 3.58 -1.51
N PRO A 48 1.26 2.75 -2.35
CA PRO A 48 1.41 3.05 -3.77
C PRO A 48 0.06 3.21 -4.50
N ASP A 49 -0.90 2.33 -4.23
CA ASP A 49 -2.22 2.36 -4.86
C ASP A 49 -3.09 3.49 -4.29
N GLN A 50 -3.02 3.71 -2.97
CA GLN A 50 -3.68 4.83 -2.29
C GLN A 50 -3.19 6.19 -2.84
N TYR A 51 -1.87 6.38 -2.94
CA TYR A 51 -1.28 7.60 -3.49
C TYR A 51 -1.69 7.82 -4.95
N ARG A 52 -1.70 6.75 -5.75
CA ARG A 52 -2.19 6.82 -7.14
C ARG A 52 -3.65 7.22 -7.21
N CYS A 53 -4.51 6.65 -6.35
CA CYS A 53 -5.93 6.99 -6.28
C CYS A 53 -6.14 8.46 -5.92
N ILE A 54 -5.41 8.98 -4.91
CA ILE A 54 -5.42 10.40 -4.52
C ILE A 54 -5.08 11.31 -5.72
N CYS A 55 -4.05 10.97 -6.49
CA CYS A 55 -3.69 11.73 -7.70
C CYS A 55 -4.79 11.66 -8.78
N GLN A 56 -5.38 10.47 -9.01
CA GLN A 56 -6.47 10.29 -9.98
C GLN A 56 -7.75 11.06 -9.61
N LEU A 57 -8.04 11.14 -8.31
CA LEU A 57 -9.19 11.89 -7.78
C LEU A 57 -8.93 13.40 -7.70
N GLY A 58 -7.72 13.88 -8.03
CA GLY A 58 -7.36 15.30 -7.93
C GLY A 58 -7.34 15.84 -6.50
N LEU A 59 -7.23 14.95 -5.50
CA LEU A 59 -7.18 15.32 -4.08
C LEU A 59 -5.85 15.96 -3.69
N LEU A 60 -4.80 15.71 -4.48
CA LEU A 60 -3.49 16.34 -4.34
C LEU A 60 -3.18 17.17 -5.59
N LYS A 61 -3.03 18.48 -5.42
CA LYS A 61 -2.79 19.42 -6.52
C LYS A 61 -1.43 19.19 -7.16
N ASP A 62 -1.37 19.45 -8.47
CA ASP A 62 -0.13 19.49 -9.26
C ASP A 62 0.69 18.19 -9.24
N ARG A 63 0.01 17.03 -9.11
CA ARG A 63 0.65 15.72 -9.18
C ARG A 63 0.27 15.00 -10.46
N ALA A 64 1.28 14.48 -11.15
CA ALA A 64 1.10 13.47 -12.16
C ALA A 64 0.64 12.15 -11.52
N ILE A 65 -0.17 11.40 -12.25
CA ILE A 65 -0.57 10.05 -11.83
C ILE A 65 0.67 9.14 -11.94
N PRO A 66 1.13 8.53 -10.84
CA PRO A 66 2.28 7.64 -10.90
C PRO A 66 1.94 6.36 -11.67
N PRO A 67 2.90 5.79 -12.43
CA PRO A 67 2.69 4.54 -13.14
C PRO A 67 2.55 3.36 -12.17
N ARG A 68 1.78 2.35 -12.56
CA ARG A 68 1.72 1.08 -11.81
C ARG A 68 3.02 0.31 -11.99
N GLY A 69 3.36 -0.52 -11.00
CA GLY A 69 4.49 -1.45 -11.12
C GLY A 69 4.41 -2.35 -12.36
N SER A 70 3.19 -2.74 -12.79
CA SER A 70 2.97 -3.50 -14.03
C SER A 70 3.29 -2.70 -15.30
N GLU A 71 3.03 -1.38 -15.28
CA GLU A 71 3.31 -0.47 -16.40
C GLU A 71 4.83 -0.27 -16.51
N ILE A 72 5.49 0.03 -15.39
CA ILE A 72 6.97 0.15 -15.32
C ILE A 72 7.65 -1.11 -15.84
N ARG A 73 7.22 -2.30 -15.41
CA ARG A 73 7.80 -3.57 -15.87
C ARG A 73 7.62 -3.78 -17.38
N ARG A 74 6.45 -3.42 -17.93
CA ARG A 74 6.17 -3.53 -19.36
C ARG A 74 7.09 -2.61 -20.17
N ASP A 75 7.27 -1.38 -19.73
CA ASP A 75 8.14 -0.40 -20.40
C ASP A 75 9.60 -0.87 -20.40
N MET A 76 10.07 -1.45 -19.28
CA MET A 76 11.41 -2.05 -19.19
C MET A 76 11.61 -3.23 -20.15
N MET A 77 10.56 -4.00 -20.43
CA MET A 77 10.62 -5.14 -21.37
C MET A 77 10.57 -4.69 -22.83
N ASN A 78 9.83 -3.62 -23.12
CA ASN A 78 9.65 -3.09 -24.48
C ASN A 78 10.77 -2.14 -24.93
N SER A 79 11.62 -1.68 -24.00
CA SER A 79 12.74 -0.79 -24.28
C SER A 79 14.04 -1.52 -24.67
N LYS A 80 13.96 -2.81 -25.01
CA LYS A 80 15.03 -3.65 -25.59
C LYS A 80 14.72 -3.94 -27.05
#